data_AF-A0A1C6AAM6-F1
#
_entry.id   AF-A0A1C6AAM6-F1
#
_cell.length_a   1.000
_cell.length_b   1.000
_cell.length_c   1.000
_cell.angle_alpha   90.00
_cell.angle_beta   90.00
_cell.angle_gamma   90.00
#
_symmetry.space_group_name_H-M   'P 1'
#
loop_
_entity.id
_entity.type
_entity.pdbx_description
1 polymer ?
#
loop_
_entity_poly.entity_id
_entity_poly.type
_entity_poly.pdbx_seq_one_letter_code
_entity_poly.pdbx_strand_id
1 'polypeptide(L)'
;MKKLVFGLAAVMMCVSLAGCGGKAVDINELASALSSDGKFAEQLTEVSSDIAEKRYMISDGEVEECVSYTGTPAVVDEITIFKTSDTESVKEKAEQHIEKQKTTYTSYAPNEVSKLDDCVVETVGDYVIVCVSEDSSSVQSIIDQYTK
;
A
#
# COMPACT_ATOMS: atom_id res chain seq x y z
N MET A 1 -35.90 -43.49 36.25
CA MET A 1 -35.51 -42.25 35.56
C MET A 1 -34.11 -42.47 35.01
N LYS A 2 -34.00 -42.73 33.71
CA LYS A 2 -32.76 -43.02 32.99
C LYS A 2 -32.67 -41.96 31.88
N LYS A 3 -31.53 -41.27 31.77
CA LYS A 3 -30.67 -40.93 30.60
C LYS A 3 -29.64 -39.92 31.17
N LEU A 4 -28.35 -40.25 31.34
CA LEU A 4 -27.25 -40.17 30.35
C LEU A 4 -27.39 -38.89 29.49
N VAL A 5 -26.42 -37.98 29.45
CA VAL A 5 -25.25 -38.08 28.56
C VAL A 5 -24.11 -37.15 29.03
N PHE A 6 -22.90 -37.69 28.95
CA PHE A 6 -21.57 -37.08 29.08
C PHE A 6 -21.25 -36.09 27.93
N GLY A 7 -20.30 -35.16 28.17
CA GLY A 7 -19.22 -34.93 27.20
C GLY A 7 -19.17 -33.59 26.47
N LEU A 8 -18.34 -32.68 26.99
CA LEU A 8 -17.27 -31.92 26.30
C LEU A 8 -17.41 -31.62 24.79
N ALA A 9 -17.49 -30.32 24.44
CA ALA A 9 -16.81 -29.73 23.28
C ALA A 9 -16.87 -28.19 23.37
N ALA A 10 -15.91 -27.59 24.09
CA ALA A 10 -15.57 -26.20 23.91
C ALA A 10 -14.81 -26.07 22.58
N VAL A 11 -15.48 -25.64 21.52
CA VAL A 11 -14.79 -25.20 20.29
C VAL A 11 -14.45 -23.73 20.51
N MET A 12 -13.28 -23.52 21.10
CA MET A 12 -12.62 -22.24 21.21
C MET A 12 -12.23 -21.79 19.81
N MET A 13 -13.05 -20.92 19.23
CA MET A 13 -12.75 -20.23 17.98
C MET A 13 -11.76 -19.11 18.29
N CYS A 14 -10.50 -19.48 18.51
CA CYS A 14 -9.38 -18.55 18.48
C CYS A 14 -8.60 -18.86 17.21
N VAL A 15 -9.08 -18.33 16.08
CA VAL A 15 -8.20 -18.07 14.94
C VAL A 15 -7.27 -16.97 15.42
N SER A 16 -6.19 -17.39 16.07
CA SER A 16 -5.05 -16.56 16.32
C SER A 16 -4.38 -16.40 14.97
N LEU A 17 -4.81 -15.39 14.20
CA LEU A 17 -3.88 -14.77 13.28
C LEU A 17 -2.76 -14.25 14.17
N ALA A 18 -1.67 -15.01 14.24
CA ALA A 18 -0.38 -14.48 14.59
C ALA A 18 -0.01 -13.49 13.49
N GLY A 19 -0.63 -12.30 13.53
CA GLY A 19 -0.17 -11.12 12.83
C GLY A 19 1.26 -10.92 13.29
N CYS A 20 2.18 -11.10 12.36
CA CYS A 20 3.59 -11.23 12.60
C CYS A 20 4.15 -9.91 13.11
N GLY A 21 4.11 -9.67 14.43
CA GLY A 21 5.00 -8.79 15.21
C GLY A 21 5.24 -7.34 14.76
N GLY A 22 4.60 -6.86 13.71
CA GLY A 22 4.78 -5.53 13.14
C GLY A 22 4.04 -4.48 13.95
N LYS A 23 4.65 -3.31 14.09
CA LYS A 23 3.99 -2.13 14.65
C LYS A 23 2.79 -1.80 13.75
N ALA A 24 1.61 -1.60 14.33
CA ALA A 24 0.47 -1.10 13.57
C ALA A 24 0.85 0.29 13.01
N VAL A 25 0.79 0.43 11.69
CA VAL A 25 1.15 1.66 10.98
C VAL A 25 -0.10 2.53 10.91
N ASP A 26 -0.01 3.77 11.40
CA ASP A 26 -1.02 4.79 11.08
C ASP A 26 -0.76 5.27 9.65
N ILE A 27 -1.54 4.74 8.71
CA ILE A 27 -1.35 5.01 7.28
C ILE A 27 -1.62 6.47 6.93
N ASN A 28 -2.46 7.17 7.71
CA ASN A 28 -2.73 8.59 7.48
C ASN A 28 -1.55 9.43 7.95
N GLU A 29 -0.96 9.09 9.10
CA GLU A 29 0.23 9.76 9.59
C GLU A 29 1.42 9.55 8.65
N LEU A 30 1.64 8.31 8.19
CA LEU A 30 2.70 7.99 7.23
C LEU A 30 2.49 8.72 5.89
N ALA A 31 1.28 8.69 5.31
CA ALA A 31 1.02 9.37 4.05
C ALA A 31 1.18 10.90 4.17
N SER A 32 0.79 11.48 5.32
CA SER A 32 0.99 12.90 5.63
C SER A 32 2.49 13.26 5.73
N ALA A 33 3.27 12.43 6.44
CA ALA A 33 4.72 12.61 6.56
C ALA A 33 5.42 12.55 5.19
N LEU A 34 5.07 11.55 4.37
CA LEU A 34 5.58 11.43 3.00
C LEU A 34 5.20 12.66 2.16
N SER A 35 3.91 13.04 2.14
CA SER A 35 3.41 14.18 1.35
C SER A 35 4.09 15.50 1.74
N SER A 36 4.53 15.63 2.99
CA SER A 36 5.13 16.86 3.52
C SER A 36 6.66 16.94 3.35
N ASP A 37 7.33 15.86 2.95
CA ASP A 37 8.80 15.81 2.82
C ASP A 37 9.35 16.59 1.61
N GLY A 38 8.45 17.05 0.72
CA GLY A 38 8.82 17.90 -0.42
C GLY A 38 9.60 17.17 -1.51
N LYS A 39 9.40 15.86 -1.64
CA LYS A 39 10.06 14.99 -2.64
C LYS A 39 9.24 14.76 -3.90
N PHE A 40 8.22 15.58 -4.11
CA PHE A 40 7.35 15.51 -5.26
C PHE A 40 7.52 16.79 -6.08
N ALA A 41 7.50 16.64 -7.40
CA ALA A 41 7.58 17.71 -8.37
C ALA A 41 6.42 18.71 -8.23
N GLU A 42 5.31 18.27 -7.65
CA GLU A 42 4.15 19.10 -7.36
C GLU A 42 3.38 18.61 -6.14
N GLN A 43 2.39 19.41 -5.71
CA GLN A 43 1.49 19.03 -4.65
C GLN A 43 0.59 17.88 -5.12
N LEU A 44 0.65 16.76 -4.41
CA LEU A 44 -0.23 15.62 -4.67
C LEU A 44 -1.65 15.90 -4.20
N THR A 45 -2.62 15.35 -4.91
CA THR A 45 -4.05 15.44 -4.59
C THR A 45 -4.55 14.11 -4.09
N GLU A 46 -5.36 14.14 -3.03
CA GLU A 46 -5.99 12.95 -2.48
C GLU A 46 -6.92 12.29 -3.51
N VAL A 47 -6.85 10.97 -3.58
CA VAL A 47 -7.68 10.13 -4.43
C VAL A 47 -8.46 9.16 -3.55
N SER A 48 -9.77 9.03 -3.80
CA SER A 48 -10.60 8.09 -3.04
C SER A 48 -10.15 6.65 -3.24
N SER A 49 -10.31 5.81 -2.21
CA SER A 49 -9.95 4.38 -2.22
C SER A 49 -10.51 3.64 -3.46
N ASP A 50 -11.80 3.83 -3.80
CA ASP A 50 -12.42 3.24 -5.00
C ASP A 50 -11.70 3.55 -6.33
N ILE A 51 -11.06 4.71 -6.44
CA ILE A 51 -10.33 5.13 -7.63
C ILE A 51 -8.91 4.59 -7.59
N ALA A 52 -8.26 4.62 -6.42
CA ALA A 52 -6.96 4.01 -6.22
C ALA A 52 -7.01 2.50 -6.52
N GLU A 53 -7.95 1.76 -5.94
CA GLU A 53 -8.13 0.33 -6.18
C GLU A 53 -8.30 0.02 -7.67
N LYS A 54 -9.13 0.79 -8.39
CA LYS A 54 -9.29 0.64 -9.85
C LYS A 54 -8.00 0.90 -10.63
N ARG A 55 -7.18 1.88 -10.23
CA ARG A 55 -5.88 2.16 -10.87
C ARG A 55 -4.91 0.99 -10.73
N TYR A 56 -4.98 0.30 -9.60
CA TYR A 56 -4.15 -0.85 -9.25
C TYR A 56 -4.77 -2.21 -9.63
N MET A 57 -5.96 -2.22 -10.24
CA MET A 57 -6.71 -3.45 -10.56
C MET A 57 -6.99 -4.31 -9.31
N ILE A 58 -7.19 -3.65 -8.18
CA ILE A 58 -7.62 -4.26 -6.92
C ILE A 58 -9.14 -4.41 -6.97
N SER A 59 -9.62 -5.59 -6.60
CA SER A 59 -11.03 -5.94 -6.54
C SER A 59 -11.60 -5.56 -5.18
N ASP A 60 -12.91 -5.32 -5.14
CA ASP A 60 -13.63 -5.03 -3.90
C ASP A 60 -13.39 -6.12 -2.84
N GLY A 61 -13.05 -5.69 -1.62
CA GLY A 61 -12.75 -6.56 -0.49
C GLY A 61 -11.34 -7.15 -0.42
N GLU A 62 -10.45 -6.88 -1.40
CA GLU A 62 -9.04 -7.29 -1.31
C GLU A 62 -8.20 -6.39 -0.39
N VAL A 63 -8.67 -5.18 -0.10
CA VAL A 63 -8.03 -4.23 0.82
C VAL A 63 -9.01 -3.81 1.92
N GLU A 64 -8.48 -3.60 3.12
CA GLU A 64 -9.24 -3.18 4.30
C GLU A 64 -9.26 -1.65 4.45
N GLU A 65 -8.13 -1.02 4.16
CA GLU A 65 -7.94 0.44 4.23
C GLU A 65 -7.01 0.88 3.10
N CYS A 66 -7.24 2.07 2.56
CA CYS A 66 -6.42 2.65 1.49
C CYS A 66 -6.34 4.16 1.63
N VAL A 67 -5.12 4.70 1.60
CA VAL A 67 -4.85 6.13 1.46
C VAL A 67 -4.04 6.34 0.18
N SER A 68 -4.45 7.29 -0.67
CA SER A 68 -3.78 7.54 -1.95
C SER A 68 -3.73 9.03 -2.28
N TYR A 69 -2.58 9.47 -2.77
CA TYR A 69 -2.32 10.80 -3.28
C TYR A 69 -1.59 10.69 -4.61
N THR A 70 -2.01 11.46 -5.61
CA THR A 70 -1.40 11.42 -6.95
C THR A 70 -1.14 12.81 -7.48
N GLY A 71 -0.09 12.95 -8.28
CA GLY A 71 0.10 14.11 -9.14
C GLY A 71 -0.95 14.20 -10.25
N THR A 72 -0.91 15.32 -10.95
CA THR A 72 -1.54 15.51 -12.25
C THR A 72 -0.99 14.50 -13.26
N PRO A 73 -1.69 14.28 -14.39
CA PRO A 73 -1.19 13.38 -15.44
C PRO A 73 0.15 13.77 -16.07
N ALA A 74 0.73 14.93 -15.74
CA ALA A 74 2.02 15.36 -16.26
C ALA A 74 3.21 14.69 -15.55
N VAL A 75 3.01 14.17 -14.34
CA VAL A 75 4.04 13.51 -13.53
C VAL A 75 3.57 12.13 -13.07
N VAL A 76 4.51 11.29 -12.66
CA VAL A 76 4.24 9.93 -12.15
C VAL A 76 4.17 9.87 -10.62
N ASP A 77 4.36 11.01 -9.97
CA ASP A 77 4.45 11.14 -8.53
C ASP A 77 3.18 10.62 -7.84
N GLU A 78 3.36 9.70 -6.89
CA GLU A 78 2.27 9.10 -6.13
C GLU A 78 2.70 8.62 -4.75
N ILE A 79 1.74 8.59 -3.83
CA ILE A 79 1.79 7.85 -2.57
C ILE A 79 0.53 7.00 -2.53
N THR A 80 0.65 5.69 -2.39
CA THR A 80 -0.49 4.82 -2.14
C THR A 80 -0.13 3.79 -1.08
N ILE A 81 -0.95 3.68 -0.04
CA ILE A 81 -0.75 2.73 1.06
C ILE A 81 -2.01 1.90 1.19
N PHE A 82 -1.86 0.59 1.00
CA PHE A 82 -2.92 -0.39 1.18
C PHE A 82 -2.69 -1.17 2.47
N LYS A 83 -3.75 -1.39 3.24
CA LYS A 83 -3.80 -2.41 4.29
C LYS A 83 -4.59 -3.61 3.77
N THR A 84 -4.02 -4.80 3.89
CA THR A 84 -4.62 -6.04 3.36
C THR A 84 -4.12 -7.26 4.13
N SER A 85 -4.93 -8.32 4.15
CA SER A 85 -4.51 -9.63 4.63
C SER A 85 -3.75 -10.45 3.57
N ASP A 86 -3.72 -10.01 2.31
CA ASP A 86 -3.01 -10.64 1.19
C ASP A 86 -2.04 -9.65 0.55
N THR A 87 -0.97 -9.35 1.27
CA THR A 87 0.06 -8.41 0.82
C THR A 87 0.80 -8.88 -0.42
N GLU A 88 0.88 -10.19 -0.66
CA GLU A 88 1.56 -10.75 -1.84
C GLU A 88 0.77 -10.42 -3.11
N SER A 89 -0.54 -10.70 -3.14
CA SER A 89 -1.42 -10.37 -4.26
C SER A 89 -1.46 -8.86 -4.53
N VAL A 90 -1.59 -8.04 -3.48
CA VAL A 90 -1.64 -6.58 -3.63
C VAL A 90 -0.30 -6.01 -4.08
N LYS A 91 0.83 -6.56 -3.61
CA LYS A 91 2.16 -6.16 -4.08
C LYS A 91 2.37 -6.49 -5.56
N GLU A 92 1.95 -7.66 -6.03
CA GLU A 92 2.04 -8.01 -7.45
C GLU A 92 1.28 -7.01 -8.32
N LYS A 93 0.07 -6.62 -7.88
CA LYS A 93 -0.73 -5.59 -8.56
C LYS A 93 -0.09 -4.20 -8.53
N ALA A 94 0.56 -3.83 -7.43
CA ALA A 94 1.35 -2.61 -7.34
C ALA A 94 2.52 -2.61 -8.32
N GLU A 95 3.28 -3.69 -8.41
CA GLU A 95 4.37 -3.82 -9.37
C GLU A 95 3.85 -3.75 -10.82
N GLN A 96 2.72 -4.40 -11.12
CA GLN A 96 2.06 -4.29 -12.42
C GLN A 96 1.59 -2.87 -12.74
N HIS A 97 1.10 -2.12 -11.73
CA HIS A 97 0.75 -0.71 -11.88
C HIS A 97 1.97 0.12 -12.31
N ILE A 98 3.11 -0.04 -11.64
CA ILE A 98 4.36 0.64 -11.96
C ILE A 98 4.82 0.32 -13.39
N GLU A 99 4.82 -0.95 -13.79
CA GLU A 99 5.24 -1.34 -15.15
C GLU A 99 4.31 -0.78 -16.24
N LYS A 100 3.01 -0.70 -15.97
CA LYS A 100 2.04 -0.04 -16.86
C LYS A 100 2.32 1.46 -16.96
N GLN A 101 2.66 2.12 -15.85
CA GLN A 101 3.06 3.52 -15.87
C GLN A 101 4.34 3.70 -16.70
N LYS A 102 5.37 2.85 -16.52
CA LYS A 102 6.61 2.93 -17.31
C LYS A 102 6.33 2.84 -18.80
N THR A 103 5.53 1.86 -19.22
CA THR A 103 5.11 1.70 -20.62
C THR A 103 4.43 2.95 -21.16
N THR A 104 3.51 3.53 -20.38
CA THR A 104 2.75 4.73 -20.76
C THR A 104 3.67 5.95 -20.88
N TYR A 105 4.45 6.22 -19.83
CA TYR A 105 5.26 7.42 -19.68
C TYR A 105 6.54 7.40 -20.52
N THR A 106 7.02 6.23 -20.97
CA THR A 106 8.12 6.11 -21.95
C THR A 106 7.88 6.93 -23.21
N SER A 107 6.63 7.06 -23.66
CA SER A 107 6.28 7.87 -24.84
C SER A 107 5.65 9.21 -24.48
N TYR A 108 5.01 9.31 -23.30
CA TYR A 108 4.25 10.48 -22.90
C TYR A 108 5.10 11.55 -22.18
N ALA A 109 5.92 11.16 -21.20
CA ALA A 109 6.87 12.04 -20.51
C ALA A 109 8.12 11.23 -20.09
N PRO A 110 9.07 10.99 -21.01
CA PRO A 110 10.19 10.08 -20.79
C PRO A 110 11.09 10.45 -19.59
N ASN A 111 11.13 11.73 -19.22
CA ASN A 111 11.88 12.22 -18.05
C ASN A 111 11.35 11.67 -16.72
N GLU A 112 10.08 11.29 -16.66
CA GLU A 112 9.44 10.75 -15.46
C GLU A 112 9.75 9.27 -15.23
N VAL A 113 10.19 8.54 -16.27
CA VAL A 113 10.38 7.08 -16.19
C VAL A 113 11.43 6.68 -15.15
N SER A 114 12.48 7.48 -14.98
CA SER A 114 13.53 7.20 -13.97
C SER A 114 12.97 7.11 -12.54
N LYS A 115 11.95 7.92 -12.20
CA LYS A 115 11.28 7.87 -10.89
C LYS A 115 10.55 6.54 -10.67
N LEU A 116 10.03 5.94 -11.74
CA LEU A 116 9.35 4.64 -11.69
C LEU A 116 10.34 3.48 -11.59
N ASP A 117 11.55 3.62 -12.13
CA ASP A 117 12.60 2.61 -11.99
C ASP A 117 13.14 2.54 -10.55
N ASP A 118 13.20 3.69 -9.88
CA ASP A 118 13.70 3.83 -8.51
C ASP A 118 12.59 3.85 -7.44
N CYS A 119 11.32 3.64 -7.83
CA CYS A 119 10.19 3.77 -6.92
C CYS A 119 10.23 2.76 -5.76
N VAL A 120 9.58 3.12 -4.66
CA VAL A 120 9.42 2.23 -3.51
C VAL A 120 8.12 1.43 -3.68
N VAL A 121 8.26 0.10 -3.68
CA VAL A 121 7.13 -0.85 -3.53
C VAL A 121 7.50 -1.84 -2.43
N GLU A 122 7.01 -1.60 -1.22
CA GLU A 122 7.42 -2.34 -0.01
C GLU A 122 6.23 -2.96 0.71
N THR A 123 6.46 -4.14 1.29
CA THR A 123 5.52 -4.78 2.20
C THR A 123 6.04 -4.70 3.63
N VAL A 124 5.25 -4.17 4.54
CA VAL A 124 5.53 -4.15 5.98
C VAL A 124 4.31 -4.66 6.73
N GLY A 125 4.42 -5.79 7.42
CA GLY A 125 3.27 -6.39 8.11
C GLY A 125 2.11 -6.62 7.14
N ASP A 126 0.96 -6.05 7.45
CA ASP A 126 -0.27 -6.13 6.63
C ASP A 126 -0.39 -4.97 5.61
N TYR A 127 0.70 -4.23 5.35
CA TYR A 127 0.69 -3.03 4.51
C TYR A 127 1.52 -3.21 3.24
N VAL A 128 1.00 -2.70 2.12
CA VAL A 128 1.73 -2.50 0.86
C VAL A 128 1.82 -1.00 0.60
N ILE A 129 3.05 -0.49 0.51
CA ILE A 129 3.36 0.92 0.34
C ILE A 129 3.96 1.12 -1.04
N VAL A 130 3.38 2.04 -1.81
CA VAL A 130 3.87 2.49 -3.11
C VAL A 130 4.18 3.97 -3.01
N CYS A 131 5.39 4.36 -3.40
CA CYS A 131 5.74 5.77 -3.50
C CYS A 131 6.69 6.03 -4.67
N VAL A 132 6.24 6.88 -5.57
CA VAL A 132 7.02 7.37 -6.72
C VAL A 132 7.33 8.83 -6.44
N SER A 133 8.61 9.18 -6.37
CA SER A 133 9.09 10.49 -5.93
C SER A 133 10.40 10.86 -6.62
N GLU A 134 10.90 12.06 -6.39
CA GLU A 134 12.21 12.52 -6.86
C GLU A 134 13.39 11.92 -6.06
N ASP A 135 13.14 11.33 -4.88
CA ASP A 135 14.18 10.85 -3.96
C ASP A 135 13.66 9.65 -3.15
N SER A 136 13.77 8.46 -3.75
CA SER A 136 13.32 7.22 -3.15
C SER A 136 14.09 6.83 -1.87
N SER A 137 15.33 7.31 -1.71
CA SER A 137 16.13 7.04 -0.50
C SER A 137 15.60 7.81 0.71
N SER A 138 15.21 9.07 0.54
CA SER A 138 14.54 9.85 1.59
C SER A 138 13.18 9.25 1.94
N VAL A 139 12.40 8.84 0.93
CA VAL A 139 11.12 8.14 1.12
C VAL A 139 11.28 6.85 1.92
N GLN A 140 12.24 6.00 1.56
CA GLN A 140 12.53 4.76 2.31
C GLN A 140 12.89 5.06 3.77
N SER A 141 13.63 6.13 4.03
CA SER A 141 14.01 6.55 5.38
C SER A 141 12.82 7.01 6.23
N ILE A 142 11.80 7.59 5.61
CA ILE A 142 10.54 7.95 6.28
C ILE A 142 9.74 6.68 6.57
N ILE A 143 9.56 5.81 5.58
CA ILE A 143 8.84 4.54 5.77
C ILE A 143 9.45 3.75 6.92
N ASP A 144 10.77 3.64 6.97
CA ASP A 144 11.49 2.96 8.05
C ASP A 144 11.18 3.52 9.44
N GLN A 145 11.02 4.84 9.60
CA GLN A 145 10.70 5.46 10.91
C GLN A 145 9.32 5.09 11.43
N TYR A 146 8.38 4.78 10.53
CA TYR A 146 7.01 4.40 10.88
C TYR A 146 6.83 2.88 11.01
N THR A 147 7.73 2.11 10.42
CA THR A 147 7.55 0.66 10.22
C THR A 147 8.54 -0.23 10.98
N LYS A 148 9.69 0.32 11.40
CA LYS A 148 10.75 -0.39 12.15
C LYS A 148 10.84 0.11 13.60
#